data_AF-F3CF03-F1
#
_entry.id   AF-F3CF03-F1
#
_cell.length_a   1.000
_cell.length_b   1.000
_cell.length_c   1.000
_cell.angle_alpha   90.00
_cell.angle_beta   90.00
_cell.angle_gamma   90.00
#
_symmetry.space_group_name_H-M   'P 1'
#
loop_
_entity.id
_entity.type
_entity.pdbx_description
1 polymer ?
#
loop_
_entity_poly.entity_id
_entity_poly.type
_entity_poly.pdbx_seq_one_letter_code
_entity_poly.pdbx_strand_id
1 'polypeptide(L)'
;TSYTADYVVMAVPLRSLGKIQMTPALDAQHMGAIKSTNYGWRDQIMLKFKTPVWDSKARMSGEVFSNTGLGMLWVEPALKGGANVVINLSGDNARIMQAFGDKQMVDQVLIRLHAFYPEARGAYTGYEIRRYS
;
A
#
# COMPACT_ATOMS: atom_id res chain seq x y z
N THR A 1 -31.89 10.38 -0.32
CA THR A 1 -31.68 11.82 -0.50
C THR A 1 -31.19 12.08 -1.91
N SER A 2 -31.73 13.08 -2.60
CA SER A 2 -31.27 13.53 -3.92
C SER A 2 -30.46 14.82 -3.80
N TYR A 3 -29.53 15.04 -4.73
CA TYR A 3 -28.75 16.27 -4.88
C TYR A 3 -29.02 16.86 -6.26
N THR A 4 -29.09 18.19 -6.36
CA THR A 4 -29.30 18.92 -7.63
C THR A 4 -28.31 20.07 -7.70
N ALA A 5 -27.70 20.27 -8.87
CA ALA A 5 -26.73 21.32 -9.15
C ALA A 5 -26.69 21.61 -10.65
N ASP A 6 -26.23 22.81 -11.04
CA ASP A 6 -26.05 23.17 -12.44
C ASP A 6 -24.91 22.38 -13.11
N TYR A 7 -23.89 21.99 -12.33
CA TYR A 7 -22.72 21.25 -12.80
C TYR A 7 -22.28 20.19 -11.78
N VAL A 8 -21.64 19.13 -12.27
CA VAL A 8 -21.04 18.06 -11.46
C VAL A 8 -19.60 17.85 -11.90
N VAL A 9 -18.66 17.88 -10.93
CA VAL A 9 -17.27 17.49 -11.14
C VAL A 9 -17.05 16.12 -10.51
N MET A 10 -16.73 15.11 -11.33
CA MET A 10 -16.51 13.75 -10.87
C MET A 10 -15.02 13.44 -10.75
N ALA A 11 -14.51 13.42 -9.52
CA ALA A 11 -13.10 13.16 -9.21
C ALA A 11 -12.92 11.86 -8.42
N VAL A 12 -13.65 10.80 -8.81
CA VAL A 12 -13.54 9.49 -8.18
C VAL A 12 -12.37 8.69 -8.77
N PRO A 13 -11.80 7.70 -8.04
CA PRO A 13 -10.80 6.80 -8.61
C PRO A 13 -11.29 6.09 -9.87
N LEU A 14 -10.39 5.81 -10.82
CA LEU A 14 -10.74 5.20 -12.11
C LEU A 14 -11.56 3.90 -11.98
N ARG A 15 -11.21 3.03 -11.01
CA ARG A 15 -11.96 1.80 -10.73
C ARG A 15 -13.40 2.05 -10.30
N SER A 16 -13.64 3.14 -9.57
CA SER A 16 -14.98 3.56 -9.16
C SER A 16 -15.73 4.22 -10.30
N LEU A 17 -15.04 5.04 -11.12
CA LEU A 17 -15.61 5.71 -12.29
C LEU A 17 -16.26 4.69 -13.24
N GLY A 18 -15.57 3.57 -13.52
CA GLY A 18 -16.09 2.50 -14.38
C GLY A 18 -17.31 1.75 -13.83
N LYS A 19 -17.74 2.00 -12.58
CA LYS A 19 -18.92 1.37 -11.94
C LYS A 19 -20.10 2.33 -11.81
N ILE A 20 -19.91 3.62 -12.06
CA ILE A 20 -20.96 4.62 -11.95
C ILE A 20 -21.77 4.65 -13.24
N GLN A 21 -23.07 4.40 -13.13
CA GLN A 21 -23.98 4.58 -14.26
C GLN A 21 -24.17 6.09 -14.52
N MET A 22 -23.90 6.52 -15.75
CA MET A 22 -24.17 7.88 -16.22
C MET A 22 -25.34 7.88 -17.20
N THR A 23 -26.17 8.91 -17.11
CA THR A 23 -27.30 9.14 -18.02
C THR A 23 -27.29 10.61 -18.44
N PRO A 24 -27.06 10.94 -19.73
CA PRO A 24 -26.69 10.01 -20.80
C PRO A 24 -25.33 9.32 -20.53
N ALA A 25 -25.12 8.17 -21.15
CA ALA A 25 -23.85 7.45 -21.04
C ALA A 25 -22.70 8.25 -21.69
N LEU A 26 -21.48 8.01 -21.22
CA LEU A 26 -20.28 8.54 -21.86
C LEU A 26 -20.12 7.95 -23.27
N ASP A 27 -19.51 8.72 -24.17
CA ASP A 27 -19.25 8.26 -25.54
C ASP A 27 -18.24 7.09 -25.59
N ALA A 28 -18.08 6.51 -26.78
CA ALA A 28 -17.21 5.37 -27.00
C ALA A 28 -15.73 5.67 -26.72
N GLN A 29 -15.27 6.91 -26.93
CA GLN A 29 -13.90 7.32 -26.69
C GLN A 29 -13.58 7.31 -25.19
N HIS A 30 -14.44 7.93 -24.39
CA HIS A 30 -14.28 7.99 -22.93
C HIS A 30 -14.44 6.61 -22.30
N MET A 31 -15.43 5.83 -22.74
CA MET A 31 -15.60 4.45 -22.28
C MET A 31 -14.43 3.56 -22.68
N GLY A 32 -13.84 3.77 -23.86
CA GLY A 32 -12.63 3.11 -24.30
C GLY A 32 -11.45 3.42 -23.38
N ALA A 33 -11.22 4.69 -23.07
CA ALA A 33 -10.16 5.14 -22.16
C ALA A 33 -10.32 4.57 -20.74
N ILE A 34 -11.54 4.55 -20.20
CA ILE A 34 -11.81 3.97 -18.86
C ILE A 34 -11.44 2.49 -18.81
N LYS A 35 -11.75 1.73 -19.87
CA LYS A 35 -11.50 0.28 -19.93
C LYS A 35 -10.03 -0.07 -20.23
N SER A 36 -9.35 0.73 -21.05
CA SER A 36 -7.98 0.43 -21.48
C SER A 36 -6.91 0.96 -20.54
N THR A 37 -7.22 1.95 -19.70
CA THR A 37 -6.26 2.53 -18.77
C THR A 37 -5.94 1.55 -17.65
N ASN A 38 -4.67 1.13 -17.57
CA ASN A 38 -4.21 0.25 -16.51
C ASN A 38 -4.17 0.99 -15.16
N TYR A 39 -4.93 0.49 -14.18
CA TYR A 39 -4.93 1.00 -12.82
C TYR A 39 -4.16 0.05 -11.90
N GLY A 40 -2.87 0.37 -11.71
CA GLY A 40 -1.90 -0.48 -11.05
C GLY A 40 -2.23 -0.85 -9.61
N TRP A 41 -1.53 -1.88 -9.12
CA TRP A 41 -1.69 -2.41 -7.77
C TRP A 41 -0.67 -1.78 -6.83
N ARG A 42 -1.16 -1.25 -5.70
CA ARG A 42 -0.34 -0.68 -4.63
C ARG A 42 -0.99 -0.96 -3.29
N ASP A 43 -0.22 -1.48 -2.36
CA ASP A 43 -0.60 -1.62 -0.96
C ASP A 43 0.53 -1.14 -0.06
N GLN A 44 0.18 -0.81 1.19
CA GLN A 44 1.15 -0.38 2.20
C GLN A 44 0.95 -1.15 3.49
N ILE A 45 2.07 -1.55 4.09
CA ILE A 45 2.11 -2.16 5.41
C ILE A 45 2.97 -1.29 6.30
N MET A 46 2.44 -0.87 7.44
CA MET A 46 3.25 -0.32 8.52
C MET A 46 3.47 -1.40 9.56
N LEU A 47 4.72 -1.71 9.87
CA LEU A 47 5.10 -2.55 10.99
C LEU A 47 5.57 -1.67 12.15
N LYS A 48 5.12 -1.99 13.36
CA LYS A 48 5.39 -1.25 14.59
C LYS A 48 6.33 -2.03 15.49
N PHE A 49 7.32 -1.37 16.04
CA PHE A 49 8.33 -1.95 16.91
C PHE A 49 8.47 -1.15 18.21
N LYS A 50 8.76 -1.86 19.31
CA LYS A 50 9.03 -1.28 20.63
C LYS A 50 10.31 -0.43 20.62
N THR A 51 11.31 -0.87 19.88
CA THR A 51 12.60 -0.18 19.70
C THR A 51 13.03 -0.29 18.23
N PRO A 52 13.81 0.66 17.70
CA PRO A 52 14.40 0.51 16.37
C PRO A 52 15.26 -0.74 16.31
N VAL A 53 15.09 -1.55 15.27
CA VAL A 53 15.90 -2.77 15.01
C VAL A 53 16.92 -2.59 13.89
N TRP A 54 16.91 -1.40 13.27
CA TRP A 54 17.88 -0.92 12.30
C TRP A 54 18.88 0.03 12.97
N ASP A 55 20.01 0.29 12.32
CA ASP A 55 21.02 1.22 12.85
C ASP A 55 20.42 2.64 13.02
N SER A 56 20.57 3.20 14.22
CA SER A 56 20.18 4.56 14.59
C SER A 56 20.75 5.67 13.69
N LYS A 57 21.88 5.40 13.01
CA LYS A 57 22.52 6.34 12.06
C LYS A 57 22.08 6.11 10.61
N ALA A 58 21.41 5.00 10.31
CA ALA A 58 20.95 4.72 8.97
C ALA A 58 19.73 5.59 8.65
N ARG A 59 19.91 6.55 7.74
CA ARG A 59 18.79 7.20 7.05
C ARG A 59 18.21 6.21 6.05
N MET A 60 17.47 5.21 6.55
CA MET A 60 16.82 4.18 5.73
C MET A 60 15.59 4.73 4.98
N SER A 61 15.80 5.76 4.17
CA SER A 61 14.83 6.22 3.18
C SER A 61 15.03 5.39 1.90
N GLY A 62 14.27 4.30 1.76
CA GLY A 62 14.15 3.58 0.48
C GLY A 62 15.30 2.65 0.10
N GLU A 63 16.19 2.25 1.02
CA GLU A 63 17.45 1.57 0.65
C GLU A 63 17.38 0.03 0.55
N VAL A 64 16.32 -0.60 1.04
CA VAL A 64 16.16 -2.06 0.89
C VAL A 64 15.21 -2.35 -0.27
N PHE A 65 15.81 -2.67 -1.42
CA PHE A 65 15.13 -3.20 -2.59
C PHE A 65 15.15 -4.73 -2.52
N SER A 66 13.97 -5.32 -2.38
CA SER A 66 13.83 -6.77 -2.31
C SER A 66 13.13 -7.29 -3.56
N ASN A 67 13.79 -8.22 -4.25
CA ASN A 67 13.14 -9.08 -5.24
C ASN A 67 12.38 -10.26 -4.60
N THR A 68 12.40 -10.37 -3.26
CA THR A 68 11.74 -11.45 -2.50
C THR A 68 10.32 -11.09 -2.06
N GLY A 69 9.74 -10.02 -2.61
CA GLY A 69 8.34 -9.64 -2.35
C GLY A 69 8.14 -8.63 -1.22
N LEU A 70 9.20 -8.03 -0.68
CA LEU A 70 9.06 -6.90 0.26
C LEU A 70 8.92 -5.55 -0.43
N GLY A 71 9.18 -5.48 -1.75
CA GLY A 71 9.16 -4.21 -2.47
C GLY A 71 10.21 -3.25 -1.90
N MET A 72 9.77 -2.04 -1.54
CA MET A 72 10.62 -0.97 -1.04
C MET A 72 10.28 -0.62 0.40
N LEU A 73 11.28 -0.67 1.28
CA LEU A 73 11.15 -0.36 2.70
C LEU A 73 11.52 1.10 2.98
N TRP A 74 10.70 1.75 3.80
CA TRP A 74 10.87 3.12 4.26
C TRP A 74 10.80 3.12 5.78
N VAL A 75 11.91 3.42 6.45
CA VAL A 75 11.89 3.64 7.89
C VAL A 75 11.26 5.00 8.13
N GLU A 76 10.14 4.99 8.87
CA GLU A 76 9.51 6.23 9.28
C GLU A 76 10.19 6.72 10.56
N PRO A 77 10.69 7.96 10.60
CA PRO A 77 11.22 8.52 11.82
C PRO A 77 10.12 8.53 12.89
N ALA A 78 10.49 8.08 14.08
CA ALA A 78 9.64 7.99 15.25
C ALA A 78 9.23 9.39 15.76
N LEU A 79 8.36 10.12 15.05
CA LEU A 79 7.94 11.48 15.44
C LEU A 79 7.28 11.53 16.84
N LYS A 80 6.80 10.39 17.35
CA LYS A 80 6.18 10.24 18.68
C LYS A 80 6.73 9.05 19.49
N GLY A 81 8.00 8.68 19.30
CA GLY A 81 8.69 7.74 20.19
C GLY A 81 8.44 6.24 19.94
N GLY A 82 8.01 5.84 18.74
CA GLY A 82 7.90 4.43 18.34
C GLY A 82 8.66 4.14 17.06
N ALA A 83 9.27 2.95 16.95
CA ALA A 83 10.03 2.58 15.76
C ALA A 83 9.10 1.93 14.72
N ASN A 84 8.86 2.62 13.60
CA ASN A 84 7.95 2.14 12.56
C ASN A 84 8.68 2.01 11.23
N VAL A 85 8.32 0.99 10.45
CA VAL A 85 8.75 0.85 9.05
C VAL A 85 7.51 0.70 8.18
N VAL A 86 7.45 1.50 7.13
CA VAL A 86 6.45 1.40 6.07
C VAL A 86 7.05 0.62 4.92
N ILE A 87 6.29 -0.33 4.41
CA ILE A 87 6.69 -1.24 3.35
C ILE A 87 5.70 -1.01 2.22
N ASN A 88 6.20 -0.51 1.09
CA ASN A 88 5.41 -0.30 -0.11
C ASN A 88 5.47 -1.56 -0.96
N LEU A 89 4.28 -2.12 -1.20
CA LEU A 89 4.08 -3.23 -2.11
C LEU A 89 3.49 -2.67 -3.40
N SER A 90 4.09 -3.03 -4.53
CA SER A 90 3.66 -2.56 -5.84
C SER A 90 3.79 -3.65 -6.89
N GLY A 91 3.06 -3.49 -8.00
CA GLY A 91 3.13 -4.41 -9.12
C GLY A 91 2.61 -5.80 -8.76
N ASP A 92 3.22 -6.84 -9.32
CA ASP A 92 2.78 -8.22 -9.10
C ASP A 92 2.83 -8.66 -7.64
N ASN A 93 3.75 -8.10 -6.83
CA ASN A 93 3.79 -8.40 -5.39
C ASN A 93 2.52 -7.92 -4.69
N ALA A 94 2.07 -6.69 -4.96
CA ALA A 94 0.80 -6.20 -4.40
C ALA A 94 -0.38 -7.04 -4.90
N ARG A 95 -0.41 -7.37 -6.20
CA ARG A 95 -1.47 -8.19 -6.80
C ARG A 95 -1.56 -9.59 -6.17
N ILE A 96 -0.44 -10.27 -5.99
CA ILE A 96 -0.38 -11.61 -5.37
C ILE A 96 -0.82 -11.53 -3.91
N MET A 97 -0.38 -10.48 -3.21
CA MET A 97 -0.70 -10.28 -1.80
C MET A 97 -2.20 -10.03 -1.54
N GLN A 98 -2.97 -9.64 -2.56
CA GLN A 98 -4.42 -9.55 -2.43
C GLN A 98 -5.10 -10.89 -2.09
N ALA A 99 -4.50 -12.02 -2.48
CA ALA A 99 -5.02 -13.35 -2.16
C ALA A 99 -4.80 -13.77 -0.70
N PHE A 100 -3.97 -13.05 0.06
CA PHE A 100 -3.63 -13.39 1.44
C PHE A 100 -4.44 -12.56 2.43
N GLY A 101 -4.76 -13.17 3.58
CA GLY A 101 -5.24 -12.42 4.74
C GLY A 101 -4.14 -11.52 5.31
N ASP A 102 -4.54 -10.41 5.92
CA ASP A 102 -3.63 -9.38 6.44
C ASP A 102 -2.54 -9.95 7.35
N LYS A 103 -2.90 -10.83 8.28
CA LYS A 103 -1.93 -11.49 9.16
C LYS A 103 -0.90 -12.32 8.40
N GLN A 104 -1.32 -13.10 7.40
CA GLN A 104 -0.42 -13.94 6.62
C GLN A 104 0.58 -13.09 5.84
N MET A 105 0.11 -11.97 5.28
CA MET A 105 0.96 -11.01 4.58
C MET A 105 2.02 -10.43 5.52
N VAL A 106 1.61 -9.97 6.70
CA VAL A 106 2.50 -9.41 7.72
C VAL A 106 3.52 -10.43 8.20
N ASP A 107 3.11 -11.67 8.46
CA ASP A 107 4.02 -12.73 8.91
C ASP A 107 5.10 -13.01 7.85
N GLN A 108 4.74 -13.05 6.56
CA GLN A 108 5.70 -13.19 5.44
C GLN A 108 6.68 -12.02 5.34
N VAL A 109 6.18 -10.81 5.56
CA VAL A 109 6.99 -9.60 5.52
C VAL A 109 7.96 -9.56 6.72
N LEU A 110 7.48 -9.92 7.90
CA LEU A 110 8.28 -9.97 9.13
C LEU A 110 9.37 -11.07 9.06
N ILE A 111 9.08 -12.23 8.45
CA ILE A 111 10.08 -13.29 8.19
C ILE A 111 11.26 -12.73 7.40
N ARG A 112 10.98 -12.01 6.31
CA ARG A 112 12.03 -11.48 5.44
C ARG A 112 12.75 -10.30 6.10
N LEU A 113 12.02 -9.43 6.80
CA LEU A 113 12.62 -8.35 7.57
C LEU A 113 13.59 -8.89 8.64
N HIS A 114 13.22 -9.97 9.31
CA HIS A 114 14.07 -10.62 10.31
C HIS A 114 15.39 -11.17 9.74
N ALA A 115 15.41 -11.54 8.45
CA ALA A 115 16.65 -11.95 7.79
C ALA A 115 17.64 -10.78 7.61
N PHE A 116 17.15 -9.54 7.51
CA PHE A 116 17.97 -8.33 7.49
C PHE A 116 18.26 -7.80 8.91
N TYR A 117 17.29 -7.93 9.81
CA TYR A 117 17.34 -7.43 11.19
C TYR A 117 16.91 -8.53 12.17
N PRO A 118 17.85 -9.32 12.71
CA PRO A 118 17.53 -10.45 13.59
C PRO A 118 16.70 -10.08 14.83
N GLU A 119 16.73 -8.82 15.29
CA GLU A 119 15.93 -8.37 16.44
C GLU A 119 14.47 -8.04 16.09
N ALA A 120 14.11 -7.99 14.80
CA ALA A 120 12.80 -7.55 14.32
C ALA A 120 11.64 -8.29 14.99
N ARG A 121 11.69 -9.63 15.07
CA ARG A 121 10.61 -10.43 15.67
C ARG A 121 10.42 -10.14 17.16
N GLY A 122 11.51 -9.95 17.90
CA GLY A 122 11.46 -9.70 19.35
C GLY A 122 10.96 -8.30 19.69
N ALA A 123 11.21 -7.32 18.82
CA ALA A 123 10.77 -5.95 18.99
C ALA A 123 9.40 -5.64 18.36
N TYR A 124 8.85 -6.54 17.54
CA TYR A 124 7.59 -6.35 16.83
C TYR A 124 6.39 -6.28 17.79
N THR A 125 5.50 -5.31 17.56
CA THR A 125 4.35 -5.03 18.45
C THR A 125 3.01 -4.95 17.72
N GLY A 126 3.01 -4.84 16.40
CA GLY A 126 1.77 -4.80 15.62
C GLY A 126 1.95 -4.23 14.22
N TYR A 127 0.83 -4.10 13.51
CA TYR A 127 0.80 -3.67 12.13
C TYR A 127 -0.42 -2.81 11.80
N GLU A 128 -0.32 -2.07 10.69
CA GLU A 128 -1.44 -1.49 9.97
C GLU A 128 -1.29 -1.80 8.49
N ILE A 129 -2.40 -2.10 7.81
CA ILE A 129 -2.41 -2.35 6.37
C ILE A 129 -3.34 -1.35 5.71
N ARG A 130 -2.91 -0.81 4.56
CA ARG A 130 -3.75 -0.06 3.63
C ARG A 130 -3.77 -0.77 2.29
N ARG A 131 -4.97 -1.22 1.91
CA ARG A 131 -5.25 -1.76 0.58
C ARG A 131 -5.85 -0.65 -0.29
N TYR A 132 -5.16 -0.25 -1.35
CA TYR A 132 -5.65 0.80 -2.24
C TYR A 132 -6.32 0.26 -3.50
N SER A 133 -6.16 -1.05 -3.76
CA SER A 133 -6.54 -1.69 -5.02
C SER A 133 -7.91 -2.35 -4.97
#